data_AF-M2R2S4-F1
#
_entry.id   AF-M2R2S4-F1
#
_cell.length_a   1.000
_cell.length_b   1.000
_cell.length_c   1.000
_cell.angle_alpha   90.00
_cell.angle_beta   90.00
_cell.angle_gamma   90.00
#
_symmetry.space_group_name_H-M   'P 1'
#
loop_
_entity.id
_entity.type
_entity.pdbx_description
1 polymer ?
#
loop_
_entity_poly.entity_id
_entity_poly.type
_entity_poly.pdbx_seq_one_letter_code
_entity_poly.pdbx_strand_id
1 'polypeptide(L)'
;MTWDAGSIFVVAPPRDGFLAYTRKGREQSLWVRRLASATRGLSAKEWYFADIGFKLGFRQGWGQDFDMRFTMGSGLVWLNPSEDLIALVEATDHHDTPIRIHLWSINLEDYHPLAVEPILVPGPMTLGVPVPRKIVDMHGDFLALNFDYVCSPSRTIMILNWKTGIVHLWLTGFDWVKCAFLSDYYMLVVAADRAIDEGTDRRGGPLLFIYNYQDIRGLHPKLHRKEPCVCQLGFPNYKQPMLSRNIELSTLGSHWEGTPYFREHAPFYMPRSRAFIKPMIDVNDCPDIWEGDMYGRPVDSIIHLIPLPLLLHYAGKAERNELEVLNATTYDRGWANVDWKEWGPHTFMLRTHGSCQHAIFGTKLVLYHEPTKNAHIYDFNQRRIKYLLSRQTLEDINAQVTTQIGSTRREDFPDIFDDPIVCRLACIRTVLRPPWLEDTSTALALDMSEDTLIFLSRDKERQGPRYVIATF
;
A
#
# COMPACT_ATOMS: atom_id res chain seq x y z
N MET A 1 -19.46 -16.75 -9.69
CA MET A 1 -20.04 -17.24 -8.42
C MET A 1 -20.97 -16.17 -7.86
N THR A 2 -22.13 -16.52 -7.27
CA THR A 2 -23.11 -15.53 -6.76
C THR A 2 -23.27 -15.64 -5.25
N TRP A 3 -23.40 -14.51 -4.55
CA TRP A 3 -23.44 -14.42 -3.10
C TRP A 3 -24.65 -13.61 -2.63
N ASP A 4 -25.23 -14.00 -1.50
CA ASP A 4 -26.34 -13.30 -0.84
C ASP A 4 -25.81 -12.74 0.49
N ALA A 5 -25.19 -11.57 0.43
CA ALA A 5 -24.51 -10.97 1.57
C ALA A 5 -25.00 -9.53 1.73
N GLY A 6 -25.44 -9.19 2.94
CA GLY A 6 -25.90 -7.82 3.23
C GLY A 6 -24.78 -6.79 3.15
N SER A 7 -23.53 -7.21 3.30
CA SER A 7 -22.36 -6.39 3.00
C SER A 7 -21.15 -7.29 2.72
N ILE A 8 -20.78 -7.49 1.44
CA ILE A 8 -19.46 -8.07 1.12
C ILE A 8 -18.47 -6.92 1.13
N PHE A 9 -17.45 -7.07 1.96
CA PHE A 9 -16.23 -6.31 1.85
C PHE A 9 -15.14 -7.28 1.43
N VAL A 10 -14.16 -6.81 0.69
CA VAL A 10 -12.95 -7.57 0.38
C VAL A 10 -11.88 -7.03 1.31
N VAL A 11 -11.82 -7.57 2.53
CA VAL A 11 -10.85 -7.09 3.52
C VAL A 11 -9.54 -7.85 3.40
N ALA A 12 -8.81 -7.56 2.34
CA ALA A 12 -7.37 -7.79 2.18
C ALA A 12 -7.02 -7.62 0.71
N PRO A 13 -5.83 -7.08 0.36
CA PRO A 13 -5.30 -7.30 -0.97
C PRO A 13 -5.22 -8.84 -1.16
N PRO A 14 -5.92 -9.43 -2.13
CA PRO A 14 -5.90 -10.84 -2.52
C PRO A 14 -4.57 -11.20 -3.20
N ARG A 15 -3.45 -10.68 -2.68
CA ARG A 15 -2.09 -11.08 -3.07
C ARG A 15 -1.90 -12.60 -2.91
N ASP A 16 -2.69 -13.23 -2.04
CA ASP A 16 -2.79 -14.69 -1.89
C ASP A 16 -4.14 -15.30 -2.34
N GLY A 17 -5.05 -14.47 -2.87
CA GLY A 17 -6.40 -14.85 -3.22
C GLY A 17 -7.30 -15.07 -2.00
N PHE A 18 -7.27 -14.20 -0.99
CA PHE A 18 -8.19 -14.28 0.15
C PHE A 18 -9.26 -13.20 0.08
N LEU A 19 -10.46 -13.53 0.53
CA LEU A 19 -11.61 -12.65 0.64
C LEU A 19 -12.08 -12.68 2.09
N ALA A 20 -12.02 -11.56 2.80
CA ALA A 20 -12.58 -11.46 4.14
C ALA A 20 -13.82 -10.57 4.15
N TYR A 21 -14.93 -11.08 4.69
CA TYR A 21 -16.24 -10.45 4.60
C TYR A 21 -17.10 -10.75 5.84
N THR A 22 -18.15 -9.96 6.04
CA THR A 22 -19.19 -10.16 7.07
C THR A 22 -20.52 -10.54 6.43
N ARG A 23 -21.43 -11.15 7.18
CA ARG A 23 -22.81 -11.42 6.71
C ARG A 23 -23.80 -10.48 7.40
N LYS A 24 -24.91 -10.18 6.73
CA LYS A 24 -25.98 -9.32 7.28
C LYS A 24 -26.47 -9.87 8.61
N GLY A 25 -26.56 -9.03 9.65
CA GLY A 25 -27.00 -9.45 10.98
C GLY A 25 -25.98 -10.33 11.72
N ARG A 26 -24.74 -10.40 11.22
CA ARG A 26 -23.60 -11.08 11.86
C ARG A 26 -22.35 -10.22 11.76
N GLU A 27 -22.49 -8.93 12.09
CA GLU A 27 -21.42 -7.93 11.99
C GLU A 27 -20.28 -8.16 13.00
N GLN A 28 -20.47 -9.06 13.98
CA GLN A 28 -19.43 -9.50 14.91
C GLN A 28 -18.75 -10.80 14.48
N SER A 29 -19.01 -11.30 13.27
CA SER A 29 -18.38 -12.51 12.78
C SER A 29 -17.63 -12.24 11.49
N LEU A 30 -16.47 -12.87 11.33
CA LEU A 30 -15.61 -12.71 10.17
C LEU A 30 -15.57 -14.01 9.39
N TRP A 31 -15.82 -13.94 8.10
CA TRP A 31 -15.56 -15.04 7.17
C TRP A 31 -14.32 -14.69 6.39
N VAL A 32 -13.40 -15.63 6.30
CA VAL A 32 -12.22 -15.51 5.45
C VAL A 32 -12.27 -16.65 4.45
N ARG A 33 -12.08 -16.37 3.16
CA ARG A 33 -12.13 -17.38 2.12
C ARG A 33 -10.92 -17.27 1.21
N ARG A 34 -10.15 -18.35 1.10
CA ARG A 34 -9.17 -18.54 0.04
C ARG A 34 -9.89 -18.92 -1.24
N LEU A 35 -9.60 -18.18 -2.30
CA LEU A 35 -10.00 -18.41 -3.67
C LEU A 35 -9.21 -19.60 -4.22
N ALA A 36 -9.85 -20.40 -5.05
CA ALA A 36 -9.16 -21.48 -5.75
C ALA A 36 -8.20 -20.88 -6.79
N SER A 37 -7.07 -21.56 -7.02
CA SER A 37 -6.15 -21.23 -8.12
C SER A 37 -5.65 -22.52 -8.75
N ALA A 38 -5.98 -22.70 -10.03
CA ALA A 38 -5.61 -23.88 -10.78
C ALA A 38 -4.09 -23.95 -11.00
N THR A 39 -3.44 -22.81 -11.28
CA THR A 39 -1.98 -22.76 -11.50
C THR A 39 -1.21 -23.14 -10.24
N ARG A 40 -1.72 -22.75 -9.06
CA ARG A 40 -1.11 -23.03 -7.76
C ARG A 40 -1.54 -24.37 -7.15
N GLY A 41 -2.48 -25.10 -7.78
CA GLY A 41 -3.07 -26.31 -7.20
C GLY A 41 -3.82 -26.06 -5.88
N LEU A 42 -4.34 -24.84 -5.69
CA LEU A 42 -5.01 -24.45 -4.45
C LEU A 42 -6.52 -24.64 -4.56
N SER A 43 -7.08 -25.41 -3.64
CA SER A 43 -8.53 -25.50 -3.44
C SER A 43 -9.06 -24.28 -2.68
N ALA A 44 -10.29 -23.88 -2.99
CA ALA A 44 -10.99 -22.91 -2.18
C ALA A 44 -11.21 -23.48 -0.77
N LYS A 45 -10.94 -22.65 0.25
CA LYS A 45 -11.22 -22.97 1.66
C LYS A 45 -11.84 -21.73 2.31
N GLU A 46 -12.83 -21.93 3.15
CA GLU A 46 -13.47 -20.87 3.91
C GLU A 46 -13.29 -21.17 5.41
N TRP A 47 -12.96 -20.14 6.16
CA TRP A 47 -12.81 -20.11 7.61
C TRP A 47 -13.86 -19.19 8.19
N TYR A 48 -14.32 -19.51 9.40
CA TYR A 48 -15.36 -18.77 10.08
C TYR A 48 -14.92 -18.45 11.51
N PHE A 49 -14.83 -17.16 11.80
CA PHE A 49 -14.50 -16.64 13.12
C PHE A 49 -15.78 -16.14 13.76
N ALA A 50 -16.32 -16.95 14.66
CA ALA A 50 -17.53 -16.63 15.41
C ALA A 50 -17.22 -15.56 16.45
N ASP A 51 -18.10 -14.57 16.58
CA ASP A 51 -18.08 -13.53 17.62
C ASP A 51 -16.68 -13.02 18.00
N ILE A 52 -16.10 -12.18 17.15
CA ILE A 52 -14.79 -11.57 17.39
C ILE A 52 -14.80 -10.53 18.55
N GLY A 53 -15.91 -10.42 19.28
CA GLY A 53 -16.04 -9.56 20.46
C GLY A 53 -16.40 -8.11 20.19
N PHE A 54 -16.34 -7.64 18.93
CA PHE A 54 -16.72 -6.29 18.55
C PHE A 54 -17.32 -6.24 17.15
N LYS A 55 -18.05 -5.16 16.86
CA LYS A 55 -18.67 -4.96 15.54
C LYS A 55 -17.62 -4.54 14.54
N LEU A 56 -17.54 -5.26 13.44
CA LEU A 56 -16.84 -4.78 12.26
C LEU A 56 -17.72 -3.75 11.56
N GLY A 57 -17.54 -2.48 11.93
CA GLY A 57 -18.12 -1.36 11.21
C GLY A 57 -17.28 -1.02 9.99
N PHE A 58 -17.92 -1.01 8.82
CA PHE A 58 -17.30 -0.56 7.57
C PHE A 58 -18.07 0.66 7.05
N ARG A 59 -17.42 1.82 6.96
CA ARG A 59 -18.02 2.98 6.29
C ARG A 59 -17.64 2.91 4.81
N GLN A 60 -18.64 3.02 3.92
CA GLN A 60 -18.37 3.35 2.51
C GLN A 60 -17.78 4.76 2.47
N GLY A 61 -16.46 4.86 2.49
CA GLY A 61 -15.77 6.07 2.04
C GLY A 61 -15.90 6.15 0.52
N TRP A 62 -16.39 7.28 0.00
CA TRP A 62 -16.51 7.53 -1.44
C TRP A 62 -15.15 7.86 -2.09
N GLY A 63 -14.13 7.04 -1.84
CA GLY A 63 -12.80 7.15 -2.46
C GLY A 63 -12.39 5.82 -3.09
N GLN A 64 -11.59 5.87 -4.15
CA GLN A 64 -11.09 4.69 -4.88
C GLN A 64 -10.19 3.77 -4.05
N ASP A 65 -9.77 4.22 -2.87
CA ASP A 65 -9.16 3.36 -1.88
C ASP A 65 -10.26 2.60 -1.14
N PHE A 66 -10.29 1.28 -1.30
CA PHE A 66 -10.93 0.36 -0.32
C PHE A 66 -10.19 0.38 1.04
N ASP A 67 -9.69 1.54 1.46
CA ASP A 67 -9.28 1.78 2.84
C ASP A 67 -10.56 1.90 3.67
N MET A 68 -10.75 0.92 4.55
CA MET A 68 -11.83 0.87 5.53
C MET A 68 -11.74 2.10 6.43
N ARG A 69 -12.44 3.18 6.09
CA ARG A 69 -12.54 4.37 6.94
C ARG A 69 -13.60 4.13 8.02
N PHE A 70 -13.30 4.57 9.24
CA PHE A 70 -14.07 4.29 10.44
C PHE A 70 -15.35 5.13 10.58
N THR A 71 -16.32 4.52 11.25
CA THR A 71 -17.22 5.21 12.20
C THR A 71 -16.74 4.80 13.61
N MET A 72 -16.87 5.68 14.61
CA MET A 72 -16.55 5.36 16.01
C MET A 72 -17.18 4.00 16.40
N GLY A 73 -16.39 3.10 17.01
CA GLY A 73 -16.78 1.74 17.37
C GLY A 73 -16.54 0.61 16.35
N SER A 74 -15.57 0.72 15.44
CA SER A 74 -15.24 -0.34 14.46
C SER A 74 -13.79 -0.82 14.57
N GLY A 75 -13.46 -2.04 14.10
CA GLY A 75 -12.07 -2.54 14.07
C GLY A 75 -11.46 -2.74 12.67
N LEU A 76 -10.12 -2.72 12.59
CA LEU A 76 -9.35 -3.06 11.38
C LEU A 76 -9.15 -4.56 11.29
N VAL A 77 -9.17 -5.12 10.09
CA VAL A 77 -8.74 -6.50 9.84
C VAL A 77 -7.58 -6.48 8.85
N TRP A 78 -6.53 -7.24 9.16
CA TRP A 78 -5.46 -7.57 8.23
C TRP A 78 -5.16 -9.06 8.26
N LEU A 79 -4.77 -9.63 7.12
CA LEU A 79 -4.46 -11.03 6.90
C LEU A 79 -3.01 -11.14 6.41
N ASN A 80 -2.19 -11.92 7.10
CA ASN A 80 -0.89 -12.33 6.61
C ASN A 80 -0.82 -13.87 6.57
N PRO A 81 -1.23 -14.50 5.45
CA PRO A 81 -1.22 -15.95 5.31
C PRO A 81 0.17 -16.59 5.46
N SER A 82 1.25 -15.86 5.14
CA SER A 82 2.61 -16.37 5.27
C SER A 82 3.01 -16.66 6.72
N GLU A 83 2.42 -15.92 7.66
CA GLU A 83 2.62 -16.05 9.10
C GLU A 83 1.43 -16.72 9.79
N ASP A 84 0.50 -17.32 9.03
CA ASP A 84 -0.75 -17.89 9.56
C ASP A 84 -1.56 -16.88 10.40
N LEU A 85 -1.51 -15.58 10.08
CA LEU A 85 -1.94 -14.54 11.01
C LEU A 85 -3.12 -13.71 10.49
N ILE A 86 -4.07 -13.43 11.38
CA ILE A 86 -5.09 -12.39 11.23
C ILE A 86 -4.87 -11.38 12.35
N ALA A 87 -4.66 -10.12 12.01
CA ALA A 87 -4.59 -9.04 12.96
C ALA A 87 -5.90 -8.25 12.96
N LEU A 88 -6.57 -8.19 14.11
CA LEU A 88 -7.76 -7.40 14.32
C LEU A 88 -7.44 -6.25 15.29
N VAL A 89 -7.58 -4.99 14.87
CA VAL A 89 -7.34 -3.84 15.75
C VAL A 89 -8.68 -3.26 16.17
N GLU A 90 -9.01 -3.38 17.44
CA GLU A 90 -10.22 -2.82 18.05
C GLU A 90 -9.97 -1.34 18.41
N ALA A 91 -10.67 -0.43 17.74
CA ALA A 91 -10.69 0.97 18.13
C ALA A 91 -11.71 1.17 19.27
N THR A 92 -11.31 1.88 20.31
CA THR A 92 -12.15 2.14 21.48
C THR A 92 -12.64 3.58 21.47
N ASP A 93 -13.90 3.80 21.83
CA ASP A 93 -14.51 5.14 21.82
C ASP A 93 -14.04 6.03 22.99
N HIS A 94 -13.33 5.45 23.96
CA HIS A 94 -12.89 6.14 25.16
C HIS A 94 -11.42 6.52 25.09
N HIS A 95 -11.13 7.76 25.52
CA HIS A 95 -9.82 8.38 25.47
C HIS A 95 -8.75 7.68 26.31
N ASP A 96 -9.19 6.94 27.35
CA ASP A 96 -8.30 6.26 28.30
C ASP A 96 -8.22 4.74 28.06
N THR A 97 -8.94 4.21 27.07
CA THR A 97 -8.92 2.78 26.81
C THR A 97 -7.76 2.46 25.85
N PRO A 98 -6.89 1.49 26.19
CA PRO A 98 -5.84 1.07 25.29
C PRO A 98 -6.44 0.46 24.02
N ILE A 99 -5.75 0.68 22.90
CA ILE A 99 -6.09 0.01 21.65
C ILE A 99 -5.77 -1.47 21.83
N ARG A 100 -6.73 -2.34 21.50
CA ARG A 100 -6.55 -3.78 21.58
C ARG A 100 -6.25 -4.34 20.21
N ILE A 101 -5.20 -5.14 20.12
CA ILE A 101 -4.87 -5.88 18.91
C ILE A 101 -5.06 -7.35 19.21
N HIS A 102 -6.05 -7.94 18.57
CA HIS A 102 -6.35 -9.37 18.64
C HIS A 102 -5.63 -10.06 17.48
N LEU A 103 -4.87 -11.10 17.80
CA LEU A 103 -4.06 -11.83 16.82
C LEU A 103 -4.58 -13.27 16.76
N TRP A 104 -5.10 -13.66 15.61
CA TRP A 104 -5.73 -14.96 15.38
C TRP A 104 -4.93 -15.77 14.37
N SER A 105 -4.96 -17.09 14.52
CA SER A 105 -4.42 -18.02 13.53
C SER A 105 -5.46 -18.36 12.47
N ILE A 106 -5.07 -18.26 11.20
CA ILE A 106 -5.95 -18.63 10.08
C ILE A 106 -6.23 -20.13 10.12
N ASN A 107 -5.22 -20.96 10.39
CA ASN A 107 -5.34 -22.41 10.36
C ASN A 107 -5.99 -23.01 11.61
N LEU A 108 -5.79 -22.39 12.78
CA LEU A 108 -6.36 -22.87 14.04
C LEU A 108 -7.77 -22.37 14.28
N GLU A 109 -8.21 -21.32 13.58
CA GLU A 109 -9.53 -20.69 13.80
C GLU A 109 -9.70 -20.16 15.24
N ASP A 110 -8.58 -19.83 15.89
CA ASP A 110 -8.48 -19.39 17.29
C ASP A 110 -7.34 -18.37 17.42
N TYR A 111 -7.04 -17.90 18.62
CA TYR A 111 -5.92 -17.00 18.88
C TYR A 111 -4.58 -17.57 18.42
N HIS A 112 -3.72 -16.68 17.93
CA HIS A 112 -2.42 -17.07 17.41
C HIS A 112 -1.52 -17.51 18.57
N PRO A 113 -0.98 -18.75 18.59
CA PRO A 113 -0.30 -19.33 19.76
C PRO A 113 1.02 -18.65 20.13
N LEU A 114 1.61 -17.88 19.20
CA LEU A 114 2.82 -17.09 19.44
C LEU A 114 2.55 -15.65 19.89
N ALA A 115 1.30 -15.22 19.92
CA ALA A 115 0.94 -13.86 20.32
C ALA A 115 0.63 -13.77 21.82
N VAL A 116 0.92 -12.61 22.42
CA VAL A 116 0.34 -12.23 23.72
C VAL A 116 -1.11 -11.80 23.49
N GLU A 117 -2.03 -12.31 24.32
CA GLU A 117 -3.46 -12.12 24.12
C GLU A 117 -4.13 -11.25 25.20
N PRO A 118 -4.86 -10.19 24.83
CA PRO A 118 -4.66 -9.33 23.64
C PRO A 118 -3.47 -8.38 23.84
N ILE A 119 -2.89 -7.87 22.75
CA ILE A 119 -1.89 -6.79 22.87
C ILE A 119 -2.61 -5.49 23.22
N LEU A 120 -2.23 -4.90 24.34
CA LEU A 120 -2.70 -3.59 24.78
C LEU A 120 -1.67 -2.54 24.42
N VAL A 121 -2.02 -1.67 23.47
CA VAL A 121 -1.18 -0.53 23.10
C VAL A 121 -1.62 0.67 23.93
N PRO A 122 -0.75 1.21 24.81
CA PRO A 122 -1.05 2.46 25.51
C PRO A 122 -1.10 3.59 24.49
N GLY A 123 -2.18 4.38 24.51
CA GLY A 123 -2.24 5.59 23.71
C GLY A 123 -1.20 6.61 24.18
N PRO A 124 -0.60 7.41 23.27
CA PRO A 124 0.34 8.43 23.71
C PRO A 124 -0.47 9.54 24.38
N MET A 125 -0.42 9.61 25.71
CA MET A 125 -1.24 10.51 26.52
C MET A 125 -1.16 11.99 26.09
N THR A 126 -0.10 12.39 25.37
CA THR A 126 0.17 13.78 24.99
C THR A 126 -0.43 14.22 23.65
N LEU A 127 -0.81 13.31 22.75
CA LEU A 127 -1.27 13.68 21.40
C LEU A 127 -2.79 13.63 21.24
N GLY A 128 -3.51 13.41 22.34
CA GLY A 128 -4.93 13.10 22.33
C GLY A 128 -5.15 11.63 22.00
N VAL A 129 -6.29 11.36 21.37
CA VAL A 129 -6.85 10.02 21.33
C VAL A 129 -6.43 9.36 20.03
N PRO A 130 -5.58 8.32 20.08
CA PRO A 130 -5.14 7.64 18.89
C PRO A 130 -6.32 6.89 18.28
N VAL A 131 -6.56 7.12 16.99
CA VAL A 131 -7.54 6.39 16.21
C VAL A 131 -6.75 5.54 15.21
N PRO A 132 -6.74 4.20 15.36
CA PRO A 132 -6.05 3.34 14.41
C PRO A 132 -6.70 3.53 13.05
N ARG A 133 -5.92 4.03 12.08
CA ARG A 133 -6.41 4.32 10.74
C ARG A 133 -6.28 3.11 9.83
N LYS A 134 -5.13 2.44 9.91
CA LYS A 134 -4.81 1.29 9.07
C LYS A 134 -3.69 0.44 9.67
N ILE A 135 -3.79 -0.87 9.48
CA ILE A 135 -2.63 -1.75 9.55
C ILE A 135 -1.86 -1.59 8.24
N VAL A 136 -0.59 -1.20 8.35
CA VAL A 136 0.15 -0.70 7.19
C VAL A 136 0.91 -1.82 6.50
N ASP A 137 1.69 -2.58 7.27
CA ASP A 137 2.54 -3.65 6.79
C ASP A 137 2.93 -4.60 7.95
N MET A 138 3.41 -5.78 7.62
CA MET A 138 3.93 -6.79 8.56
C MET A 138 5.14 -7.49 7.97
N HIS A 139 6.16 -7.72 8.78
CA HIS A 139 7.38 -8.40 8.38
C HIS A 139 7.96 -9.16 9.58
N GLY A 140 8.13 -10.47 9.44
CA GLY A 140 8.56 -11.35 10.53
C GLY A 140 7.73 -11.11 11.79
N ASP A 141 8.40 -10.74 12.88
CA ASP A 141 7.77 -10.50 14.18
C ASP A 141 7.19 -9.09 14.33
N PHE A 142 7.27 -8.23 13.32
CA PHE A 142 6.92 -6.81 13.43
C PHE A 142 5.62 -6.47 12.69
N LEU A 143 4.78 -5.70 13.36
CA LEU A 143 3.52 -5.16 12.88
C LEU A 143 3.61 -3.63 12.84
N ALA A 144 3.34 -3.03 11.69
CA ALA A 144 3.31 -1.59 11.52
C ALA A 144 1.86 -1.05 11.47
N LEU A 145 1.57 -0.07 12.30
CA LEU A 145 0.25 0.57 12.45
C LEU A 145 0.35 2.06 12.18
N ASN A 146 -0.66 2.61 11.50
CA ASN A 146 -0.82 4.04 11.30
C ASN A 146 -1.98 4.56 12.16
N PHE A 147 -1.74 5.65 12.87
CA PHE A 147 -2.73 6.31 13.72
C PHE A 147 -2.98 7.74 13.25
N ASP A 148 -4.27 8.09 13.19
CA ASP A 148 -4.73 9.48 13.23
C ASP A 148 -4.96 9.89 14.70
N TYR A 149 -5.06 11.19 14.96
CA TYR A 149 -5.46 11.71 16.28
C TYR A 149 -6.61 12.68 16.12
N VAL A 150 -7.62 12.57 16.98
CA VAL A 150 -8.80 13.45 16.93
C VAL A 150 -8.43 14.93 17.05
N CYS A 151 -7.38 15.24 17.80
CA CYS A 151 -6.96 16.61 18.10
C CYS A 151 -5.62 17.01 17.45
N SER A 152 -5.04 16.17 16.59
CA SER A 152 -3.77 16.50 15.91
C SER A 152 -3.87 16.14 14.43
N PRO A 153 -3.50 17.06 13.52
CA PRO A 153 -3.40 16.75 12.10
C PRO A 153 -2.17 15.86 11.80
N SER A 154 -1.46 15.37 12.83
CA SER A 154 -0.23 14.61 12.67
C SER A 154 -0.53 13.14 12.72
N ARG A 155 -0.25 12.43 11.63
CA ARG A 155 -0.27 10.97 11.62
C ARG A 155 0.99 10.42 12.26
N THR A 156 0.84 9.31 12.98
CA THR A 156 1.99 8.59 13.55
C THR A 156 2.06 7.17 13.02
N ILE A 157 3.28 6.65 12.93
CA ILE A 157 3.51 5.25 12.59
C ILE A 157 4.15 4.57 13.79
N MET A 158 3.57 3.45 14.21
CA MET A 158 4.11 2.61 15.27
C MET A 158 4.49 1.26 14.70
N ILE A 159 5.65 0.75 15.10
CA ILE A 159 6.07 -0.62 14.88
C ILE A 159 6.12 -1.30 16.23
N LEU A 160 5.45 -2.43 16.34
CA LEU A 160 5.49 -3.27 17.53
C LEU A 160 5.85 -4.70 17.15
N ASN A 161 6.48 -5.41 18.06
CA ASN A 161 6.66 -6.85 17.91
C ASN A 161 5.35 -7.55 18.28
N TRP A 162 4.68 -8.17 17.31
CA TRP A 162 3.33 -8.73 17.50
C TRP A 162 3.33 -9.99 18.37
N LYS A 163 4.47 -10.66 18.53
CA LYS A 163 4.57 -11.81 19.44
C LYS A 163 4.62 -11.36 20.90
N THR A 164 5.30 -10.25 21.18
CA THR A 164 5.57 -9.78 22.56
C THR A 164 4.72 -8.58 22.99
N GLY A 165 4.09 -7.88 22.06
CA GLY A 165 3.39 -6.62 22.31
C GLY A 165 4.30 -5.40 22.54
N ILE A 166 5.63 -5.57 22.49
CA ILE A 166 6.59 -4.50 22.77
C ILE A 166 6.63 -3.52 21.58
N VAL A 167 6.41 -2.23 21.85
CA VAL A 167 6.60 -1.16 20.87
C VAL A 167 8.09 -1.03 20.57
N HIS A 168 8.46 -1.25 19.31
CA HIS A 168 9.83 -1.21 18.82
C HIS A 168 10.22 0.17 18.29
N LEU A 169 9.29 0.84 17.59
CA LEU A 169 9.49 2.17 17.02
C LEU A 169 8.18 2.95 17.07
N TRP A 170 8.27 4.25 17.35
CA TRP A 170 7.11 5.16 17.26
C TRP A 170 7.54 6.49 16.62
N LEU A 171 7.21 6.63 15.34
CA LEU A 171 7.52 7.82 14.54
C LEU A 171 6.45 8.89 14.77
N THR A 172 6.90 10.08 15.15
CA THR A 172 6.03 11.24 15.44
C THR A 172 6.58 12.50 14.77
N GLY A 173 5.90 13.65 14.92
CA GLY A 173 6.42 14.95 14.46
C GLY A 173 6.24 15.29 12.97
N PHE A 174 6.15 14.30 12.08
CA PHE A 174 5.75 14.50 10.69
C PHE A 174 4.31 14.02 10.45
N ASP A 175 3.74 14.36 9.30
CA ASP A 175 2.49 13.76 8.84
C ASP A 175 2.79 12.41 8.15
N TRP A 176 3.05 11.38 8.95
CA TRP A 176 3.45 10.06 8.47
C TRP A 176 2.29 9.33 7.79
N VAL A 177 2.35 9.17 6.46
CA VAL A 177 1.21 8.68 5.67
C VAL A 177 1.18 7.16 5.59
N LYS A 178 2.32 6.53 5.27
CA LYS A 178 2.47 5.07 5.14
C LYS A 178 3.90 4.66 5.47
N CYS A 179 4.09 3.38 5.69
CA CYS A 179 5.39 2.74 5.74
C CYS A 179 5.30 1.35 5.12
N ALA A 180 6.45 0.77 4.80
CA ALA A 180 6.53 -0.62 4.39
C ALA A 180 7.93 -1.17 4.64
N PHE A 181 7.99 -2.43 5.06
CA PHE A 181 9.25 -3.12 5.28
C PHE A 181 9.91 -3.44 3.93
N LEU A 182 11.19 -3.09 3.83
CA LEU A 182 12.03 -3.34 2.66
C LEU A 182 12.87 -4.61 2.81
N SER A 183 13.17 -4.97 4.06
CA SER A 183 13.97 -6.12 4.48
C SER A 183 13.87 -6.30 6.00
N ASP A 184 14.64 -7.23 6.55
CA ASP A 184 14.78 -7.46 7.99
C ASP A 184 15.37 -6.28 8.78
N TYR A 185 16.00 -5.32 8.08
CA TYR A 185 16.68 -4.17 8.67
C TYR A 185 16.03 -2.85 8.30
N TYR A 186 15.62 -2.72 7.04
CA TYR A 186 15.14 -1.46 6.50
C TYR A 186 13.62 -1.39 6.35
N MET A 187 13.09 -0.21 6.60
CA MET A 187 11.70 0.17 6.34
C MET A 187 11.69 1.50 5.58
N LEU A 188 10.82 1.59 4.57
CA LEU A 188 10.49 2.86 3.93
C LEU A 188 9.33 3.50 4.67
N VAL A 189 9.42 4.78 4.93
CA VAL A 189 8.36 5.59 5.52
C VAL A 189 8.10 6.78 4.61
N VAL A 190 6.83 7.08 4.40
CA VAL A 190 6.40 8.22 3.60
C VAL A 190 5.82 9.28 4.51
N ALA A 191 6.38 10.49 4.47
CA ALA A 191 5.75 11.66 5.04
C ALA A 191 5.03 12.45 3.94
N ALA A 192 3.83 12.93 4.24
CA ALA A 192 3.26 14.04 3.50
C ALA A 192 4.09 15.27 3.84
N ASP A 193 4.44 16.05 2.83
CA ASP A 193 5.08 17.33 3.09
C ASP A 193 4.10 18.24 3.82
N ARG A 194 4.50 18.70 5.00
CA ARG A 194 3.81 19.80 5.65
C ARG A 194 4.37 21.06 5.05
N ALA A 195 3.70 21.54 4.01
CA ALA A 195 3.89 22.86 3.44
C ALA A 195 3.54 23.98 4.45
N ILE A 196 4.08 23.98 5.68
CA ILE A 196 3.83 24.99 6.71
C ILE A 196 5.01 25.04 7.71
N ASP A 197 6.23 25.22 7.23
CA ASP A 197 7.11 26.18 7.91
C ASP A 197 7.07 27.41 7.00
N GLU A 198 6.39 28.47 7.44
CA GLU A 198 5.98 29.68 6.68
C GLU A 198 7.13 30.52 6.08
N GLY A 199 8.32 29.96 5.88
CA GLY A 199 9.48 30.66 5.34
C GLY A 199 10.40 29.84 4.45
N THR A 200 10.08 28.58 4.15
CA THR A 200 10.86 27.81 3.17
C THR A 200 10.10 27.78 1.84
N ASP A 201 10.65 28.41 0.80
CA ASP A 201 10.16 28.41 -0.59
C ASP A 201 10.06 27.01 -1.25
N ARG A 202 10.20 25.93 -0.48
CA ARG A 202 10.09 24.57 -0.98
C ARG A 202 8.63 24.22 -1.21
N ARG A 203 8.23 24.26 -2.49
CA ARG A 203 7.04 23.58 -3.01
C ARG A 203 7.30 22.07 -3.03
N GLY A 204 7.45 21.48 -1.84
CA GLY A 204 7.82 20.08 -1.72
C GLY A 204 6.63 19.16 -1.97
N GLY A 205 6.96 17.95 -2.42
CA GLY A 205 6.03 16.82 -2.40
C GLY A 205 6.48 15.78 -1.41
N PRO A 206 5.98 14.55 -1.50
CA PRO A 206 6.19 13.57 -0.46
C PRO A 206 7.65 13.25 -0.24
N LEU A 207 7.98 12.95 1.01
CA LEU A 207 9.32 12.58 1.41
C LEU A 207 9.37 11.10 1.70
N LEU A 208 10.36 10.42 1.11
CA LEU A 208 10.63 9.01 1.32
C LEU A 208 11.81 8.85 2.25
N PHE A 209 11.59 8.32 3.45
CA PHE A 209 12.61 8.07 4.44
C PHE A 209 12.88 6.59 4.55
N ILE A 210 14.15 6.19 4.44
CA ILE A 210 14.57 4.82 4.73
C ILE A 210 15.11 4.80 6.15
N TYR A 211 14.54 3.96 7.00
CA TYR A 211 14.99 3.72 8.37
C TYR A 211 15.61 2.34 8.47
N ASN A 212 16.73 2.22 9.19
CA ASN A 212 17.16 0.94 9.75
C ASN A 212 16.42 0.79 11.09
N TYR A 213 15.28 0.12 11.07
CA TYR A 213 14.42 0.06 12.25
C TYR A 213 15.00 -0.84 13.34
N GLN A 214 15.92 -1.76 13.02
CA GLN A 214 16.58 -2.61 14.01
C GLN A 214 17.56 -1.85 14.90
N ASP A 215 18.19 -0.80 14.37
CA ASP A 215 19.19 0.01 15.08
C ASP A 215 18.59 1.07 16.00
N ILE A 216 17.28 1.34 15.89
CA ILE A 216 16.59 2.44 16.59
C ILE A 216 16.06 2.00 17.98
N ARG A 217 16.45 0.80 18.45
CA ARG A 217 15.97 0.22 19.72
C ARG A 217 16.12 1.19 20.90
N GLY A 218 15.00 1.43 21.59
CA GLY A 218 14.99 2.17 22.85
C GLY A 218 15.04 3.70 22.72
N LEU A 219 14.97 4.25 21.50
CA LEU A 219 14.73 5.69 21.34
C LEU A 219 13.29 6.00 21.77
N HIS A 220 13.17 6.50 22.99
CA HIS A 220 11.89 6.93 23.57
C HIS A 220 11.26 8.01 22.68
N PRO A 221 9.92 8.05 22.52
CA PRO A 221 9.16 9.02 21.68
C PRO A 221 9.29 10.50 22.06
N LYS A 222 10.27 10.87 22.88
CA LYS A 222 10.58 12.25 23.24
C LYS A 222 11.85 12.66 22.51
N LEU A 223 11.82 12.93 21.20
CA LEU A 223 12.83 13.81 20.58
C LEU A 223 12.39 14.33 19.20
N HIS A 224 12.44 15.65 19.09
CA HIS A 224 12.07 16.55 18.01
C HIS A 224 12.75 16.27 16.66
N ARG A 225 12.03 16.50 15.53
CA ARG A 225 12.43 16.83 14.12
C ARG A 225 13.67 16.15 13.49
N LYS A 226 14.40 15.30 14.21
CA LYS A 226 15.74 14.77 13.92
C LYS A 226 15.76 13.27 14.18
N GLU A 227 14.70 12.57 13.78
CA GLU A 227 14.66 11.12 13.88
C GLU A 227 15.77 10.52 12.99
N PRO A 228 16.59 9.59 13.50
CA PRO A 228 17.69 9.03 12.73
C PRO A 228 17.14 8.13 11.61
N CYS A 229 17.03 8.68 10.41
CA CYS A 229 16.85 7.88 9.19
C CYS A 229 18.21 7.62 8.52
N VAL A 230 18.28 6.53 7.76
CA VAL A 230 19.47 6.16 6.98
C VAL A 230 19.64 7.13 5.82
N CYS A 231 18.58 7.33 5.04
CA CYS A 231 18.56 8.32 3.98
C CYS A 231 17.14 8.80 3.67
N GLN A 232 17.08 9.97 3.04
CA GLN A 232 15.89 10.58 2.48
C GLN A 232 16.02 10.59 0.95
N LEU A 233 14.96 10.19 0.24
CA LEU A 233 14.86 10.32 -1.21
C LEU A 233 13.88 11.46 -1.52
N GLY A 234 14.38 12.51 -2.16
CA GLY A 234 13.56 13.65 -2.56
C GLY A 234 12.79 13.38 -3.84
N PHE A 235 11.49 13.70 -3.85
CA PHE A 235 10.72 13.83 -5.08
C PHE A 235 11.12 15.11 -5.85
N PRO A 236 10.86 15.17 -7.16
CA PRO A 236 11.05 16.39 -7.95
C PRO A 236 10.16 17.53 -7.42
N ASN A 237 10.55 18.78 -7.66
CA ASN A 237 9.75 19.93 -7.27
C ASN A 237 8.42 19.96 -8.02
N TYR A 238 7.35 20.26 -7.29
CA TYR A 238 6.01 20.37 -7.85
C TYR A 238 5.68 21.82 -8.17
N LYS A 239 4.99 22.03 -9.30
CA LYS A 239 4.52 23.36 -9.71
C LYS A 239 3.61 23.98 -8.67
N GLN A 240 2.78 23.15 -8.04
CA GLN A 240 1.86 23.54 -6.98
C GLN A 240 2.12 22.68 -5.74
N PRO A 241 1.94 23.23 -4.53
CA PRO A 241 2.00 22.44 -3.30
C PRO A 241 1.00 21.28 -3.39
N MET A 242 1.49 20.05 -3.26
CA MET A 242 0.62 18.88 -3.28
C MET A 242 0.17 18.52 -1.88
N LEU A 243 -1.14 18.51 -1.66
CA LEU A 243 -1.72 17.84 -0.50
C LEU A 243 -1.55 16.33 -0.66
N SER A 244 -0.40 15.83 -0.21
CA SER A 244 0.04 14.43 -0.27
C SER A 244 -0.75 13.52 0.69
N ARG A 245 -2.07 13.69 0.78
CA ARG A 245 -2.89 13.05 1.81
C ARG A 245 -3.18 11.58 1.52
N ASN A 246 -3.17 11.18 0.24
CA ASN A 246 -3.52 9.84 -0.21
C ASN A 246 -2.32 9.15 -0.87
N ILE A 247 -1.26 8.94 -0.08
CA ILE A 247 -0.18 8.08 -0.53
C ILE A 247 -0.52 6.65 -0.18
N GLU A 248 -0.81 5.86 -1.20
CA GLU A 248 -0.79 4.41 -1.08
C GLU A 248 0.66 3.94 -1.05
N LEU A 249 0.97 2.93 -0.26
CA LEU A 249 2.26 2.25 -0.31
C LEU A 249 1.98 0.76 -0.33
N SER A 250 2.54 0.09 -1.33
CA SER A 250 2.40 -1.34 -1.51
C SER A 250 3.78 -1.91 -1.74
N THR A 251 4.27 -2.74 -0.83
CA THR A 251 5.49 -3.55 -1.02
C THR A 251 5.12 -4.98 -1.35
N LEU A 252 5.90 -5.58 -2.23
CA LEU A 252 5.87 -7.03 -2.51
C LEU A 252 7.03 -7.75 -1.82
N GLY A 253 7.74 -7.10 -0.89
CA GLY A 253 8.94 -7.64 -0.23
C GLY A 253 8.62 -8.30 1.11
N SER A 254 7.94 -7.57 2.00
CA SER A 254 7.76 -7.92 3.40
C SER A 254 7.04 -9.26 3.65
N HIS A 255 6.00 -9.55 2.87
CA HIS A 255 5.16 -10.74 3.06
C HIS A 255 5.65 -12.01 2.31
N TRP A 256 6.75 -11.93 1.56
CA TRP A 256 7.24 -13.03 0.70
C TRP A 256 8.53 -13.67 1.22
N GLU A 257 8.98 -13.22 2.39
CA GLU A 257 10.25 -13.64 3.00
C GLU A 257 10.11 -14.75 4.03
N GLY A 258 8.88 -15.08 4.43
CA GLY A 258 8.66 -16.28 5.21
C GLY A 258 9.17 -17.47 4.41
N THR A 259 10.29 -18.08 4.83
CA THR A 259 10.36 -19.53 4.78
C THR A 259 9.08 -19.99 5.46
N PRO A 260 8.13 -20.62 4.76
CA PRO A 260 6.92 -21.08 5.38
C PRO A 260 7.35 -22.00 6.53
N TYR A 261 7.25 -21.51 7.77
CA TYR A 261 7.60 -22.30 8.96
C TYR A 261 6.76 -23.59 9.00
N PHE A 262 5.70 -23.65 8.20
CA PHE A 262 4.91 -24.84 7.90
C PHE A 262 4.75 -25.06 6.39
N ARG A 263 5.56 -25.97 5.84
CA ARG A 263 5.38 -26.84 4.64
C ARG A 263 6.14 -26.49 3.35
N GLU A 264 6.67 -27.56 2.75
CA GLU A 264 7.24 -27.70 1.39
C GLU A 264 6.27 -27.36 0.23
N HIS A 265 5.12 -26.73 0.52
CA HIS A 265 4.02 -26.52 -0.42
C HIS A 265 3.45 -25.10 -0.38
N ALA A 266 4.18 -24.09 0.11
CA ALA A 266 3.78 -22.71 -0.12
C ALA A 266 4.30 -22.27 -1.50
N PRO A 267 3.46 -22.17 -2.55
CA PRO A 267 3.87 -21.83 -3.92
C PRO A 267 4.27 -20.34 -4.09
N PHE A 268 4.57 -19.63 -3.00
CA PHE A 268 4.57 -18.18 -2.94
C PHE A 268 5.95 -17.63 -2.60
N TYR A 269 6.90 -17.82 -3.51
CA TYR A 269 8.17 -17.10 -3.42
C TYR A 269 8.30 -16.14 -4.60
N MET A 270 8.13 -14.85 -4.33
CA MET A 270 8.56 -13.81 -5.24
C MET A 270 9.93 -13.30 -4.81
N PRO A 271 10.97 -13.41 -5.66
CA PRO A 271 12.28 -12.88 -5.31
C PRO A 271 12.18 -11.38 -5.01
N ARG A 272 12.69 -10.92 -3.86
CA ARG A 272 12.77 -9.49 -3.44
C ARG A 272 13.20 -8.55 -4.58
N SER A 273 14.06 -9.05 -5.48
CA SER A 273 14.51 -8.35 -6.70
C SER A 273 13.42 -7.84 -7.65
N ARG A 274 12.16 -8.26 -7.45
CA ARG A 274 11.01 -7.94 -8.30
C ARG A 274 9.94 -7.10 -7.61
N ALA A 275 10.14 -6.75 -6.34
CA ALA A 275 9.17 -5.96 -5.61
C ALA A 275 9.19 -4.49 -6.07
N PHE A 276 8.00 -3.92 -6.16
CA PHE A 276 7.79 -2.50 -6.42
C PHE A 276 7.22 -1.84 -5.18
N ILE A 277 7.51 -0.55 -5.07
CA ILE A 277 6.84 0.35 -4.16
C ILE A 277 6.01 1.32 -4.98
N LYS A 278 4.75 1.47 -4.58
CA LYS A 278 3.76 2.24 -5.32
C LYS A 278 3.20 3.44 -4.55
N PRO A 279 3.91 4.58 -4.46
CA PRO A 279 3.29 5.84 -4.08
C PRO A 279 2.19 6.18 -5.09
N MET A 280 0.99 6.44 -4.59
CA MET A 280 -0.05 7.13 -5.34
C MET A 280 -0.10 8.59 -4.88
N ILE A 281 -0.20 9.55 -5.79
CA ILE A 281 -0.23 10.98 -5.42
C ILE A 281 -1.40 11.64 -6.14
N ASP A 282 -2.36 12.15 -5.39
CA ASP A 282 -3.51 12.87 -5.92
C ASP A 282 -3.17 14.34 -6.19
N VAL A 283 -3.46 14.80 -7.41
CA VAL A 283 -2.94 16.06 -7.97
C VAL A 283 -3.86 17.27 -7.76
N ASN A 284 -5.12 17.09 -7.32
CA ASN A 284 -6.16 18.13 -7.46
C ASN A 284 -6.74 18.72 -6.17
N ASP A 285 -6.10 18.54 -5.02
CA ASP A 285 -6.53 19.19 -3.76
C ASP A 285 -6.04 20.66 -3.73
N CYS A 286 -6.56 21.51 -4.62
CA CYS A 286 -6.35 22.96 -4.54
C CYS A 286 -7.33 23.54 -3.50
N PRO A 287 -6.85 24.15 -2.40
CA PRO A 287 -7.70 24.66 -1.32
C PRO A 287 -8.63 25.81 -1.73
N ASP A 288 -8.42 26.45 -2.89
CA ASP A 288 -9.23 27.59 -3.33
C ASP A 288 -10.53 27.19 -4.07
N ILE A 289 -10.78 25.90 -4.31
CA ILE A 289 -11.97 25.41 -5.05
C ILE A 289 -13.02 24.78 -4.10
N TRP A 290 -12.89 24.99 -2.78
CA TRP A 290 -13.80 24.37 -1.80
C TRP A 290 -15.22 24.97 -1.79
N GLU A 291 -15.43 26.12 -2.44
CA GLU A 291 -16.74 26.77 -2.54
C GLU A 291 -17.36 26.59 -3.95
N GLY A 292 -18.01 25.45 -4.20
CA GLY A 292 -19.12 25.40 -5.17
C GLY A 292 -19.12 24.28 -6.23
N ASP A 293 -17.95 23.83 -6.73
CA ASP A 293 -17.87 22.91 -7.89
C ASP A 293 -17.17 21.57 -7.58
N MET A 294 -17.20 21.14 -6.32
CA MET A 294 -16.49 19.97 -5.78
C MET A 294 -16.84 18.60 -6.40
N TYR A 295 -17.89 18.47 -7.21
CA TYR A 295 -18.46 17.17 -7.55
C TYR A 295 -18.13 16.65 -8.96
N GLY A 296 -17.25 17.31 -9.72
CA GLY A 296 -17.14 17.03 -11.16
C GLY A 296 -15.76 16.76 -11.76
N ARG A 297 -14.66 17.23 -11.16
CA ARG A 297 -13.35 17.10 -11.80
C ARG A 297 -12.65 15.81 -11.37
N PRO A 298 -12.30 14.91 -12.31
CA PRO A 298 -11.51 13.74 -11.96
C PRO A 298 -10.17 14.18 -11.36
N VAL A 299 -9.85 13.65 -10.19
CA VAL A 299 -8.53 13.80 -9.58
C VAL A 299 -7.56 13.00 -10.42
N ASP A 300 -6.57 13.65 -11.04
CA ASP A 300 -5.47 12.89 -11.61
C ASP A 300 -4.62 12.34 -10.47
N SER A 301 -4.19 11.09 -10.61
CA SER A 301 -3.29 10.45 -9.67
C SER A 301 -1.99 10.07 -10.38
N ILE A 302 -0.88 10.05 -9.65
CA ILE A 302 0.42 9.61 -10.15
C ILE A 302 0.74 8.29 -9.49
N ILE A 303 0.93 7.24 -10.29
CA ILE A 303 1.46 5.97 -9.85
C ILE A 303 2.96 5.99 -10.09
N HIS A 304 3.75 5.99 -9.02
CA HIS A 304 5.19 5.84 -9.09
C HIS A 304 5.58 4.41 -8.75
N LEU A 305 6.39 3.73 -9.56
CA LEU A 305 6.88 2.39 -9.29
C LEU A 305 8.38 2.44 -9.07
N ILE A 306 8.79 2.14 -7.84
CA ILE A 306 10.18 2.16 -7.40
C ILE A 306 10.66 0.71 -7.20
N PRO A 307 11.68 0.23 -7.93
CA PRO A 307 12.24 -1.10 -7.70
C PRO A 307 12.82 -1.21 -6.28
N LEU A 308 12.46 -2.25 -5.54
CA LEU A 308 13.02 -2.51 -4.20
C LEU A 308 14.56 -2.56 -4.16
N PRO A 309 15.27 -3.18 -5.14
CA PRO A 309 16.73 -3.17 -5.16
C PRO A 309 17.34 -1.76 -5.23
N LEU A 310 16.64 -0.80 -5.83
CA LEU A 310 17.10 0.58 -5.90
C LEU A 310 17.11 1.22 -4.51
N LEU A 311 16.04 1.00 -3.74
CA LEU A 311 15.92 1.52 -2.37
C LEU A 311 16.98 0.91 -1.45
N LEU A 312 17.15 -0.41 -1.53
CA LEU A 312 18.17 -1.12 -0.75
C LEU A 312 19.60 -0.71 -1.13
N HIS A 313 19.84 -0.39 -2.41
CA HIS A 313 21.12 0.16 -2.86
C HIS A 313 21.44 1.50 -2.19
N TYR A 314 20.48 2.42 -2.13
CA TYR A 314 20.68 3.70 -1.45
C TYR A 314 20.79 3.57 0.07
N ALA A 315 20.02 2.67 0.67
CA ALA A 315 20.16 2.33 2.09
C ALA A 315 21.59 1.87 2.41
N GLY A 316 22.12 0.93 1.61
CA GLY A 316 23.48 0.42 1.79
C GLY A 316 24.57 1.47 1.51
N LYS A 317 24.40 2.32 0.49
CA LYS A 317 25.33 3.44 0.25
C LYS A 317 25.38 4.40 1.43
N ALA A 318 24.22 4.75 1.99
CA ALA A 318 24.11 5.64 3.14
C ALA A 318 24.84 5.08 4.36
N GLU A 319 24.65 3.80 4.69
CA GLU A 319 25.34 3.16 5.82
C GLU A 319 26.86 3.07 5.64
N ARG A 320 27.33 2.94 4.39
CA ARG A 320 28.77 2.99 4.07
C ARG A 320 29.32 4.43 4.00
N ASN A 321 28.50 5.44 4.29
CA ASN A 321 28.84 6.87 4.16
C ASN A 321 29.31 7.24 2.73
N GLU A 322 28.76 6.57 1.72
CA GLU A 322 29.06 6.83 0.29
C GLU A 322 28.16 7.91 -0.32
N LEU A 323 27.22 8.46 0.45
CA LEU A 323 26.35 9.55 0.03
C LEU A 323 26.78 10.85 0.72
N GLU A 324 26.71 11.95 -0.02
CA GLU A 324 27.00 13.27 0.54
C GLU A 324 25.98 13.63 1.62
N VAL A 325 26.47 13.82 2.84
CA VAL A 325 25.66 14.30 3.96
C VAL A 325 25.53 15.82 3.85
N LEU A 326 24.44 16.27 3.25
CA LEU A 326 24.07 17.69 3.24
C LEU A 326 23.73 18.12 4.69
N ASN A 327 24.46 19.12 5.21
CA ASN A 327 24.29 19.73 6.54
C ASN A 327 24.79 18.93 7.76
N ALA A 328 26.05 18.48 7.74
CA ALA A 328 26.73 18.03 8.96
C ALA A 328 27.17 19.21 9.86
N THR A 329 26.23 19.99 10.42
CA THR A 329 26.55 20.96 11.47
C THR A 329 26.63 20.27 12.83
N THR A 330 27.82 19.75 13.13
CA THR A 330 28.45 19.44 14.45
C THR A 330 27.72 18.61 15.53
N TYR A 331 26.40 18.40 15.52
CA TYR A 331 25.72 17.57 16.53
C TYR A 331 24.60 16.69 15.98
N ASP A 332 24.33 16.74 14.67
CA ASP A 332 23.31 15.96 14.01
C ASP A 332 23.98 14.86 13.20
N ARG A 333 23.63 13.59 13.44
CA ARG A 333 23.82 12.56 12.41
C ARG A 333 22.93 12.97 11.24
N GLY A 334 23.48 13.76 10.32
CA GLY A 334 22.78 14.11 9.10
C GLY A 334 22.42 12.83 8.35
N TRP A 335 21.19 12.73 7.89
CA TRP A 335 20.83 11.66 6.95
C TRP A 335 21.30 12.05 5.55
N ALA A 336 21.62 11.04 4.74
CA ALA A 336 21.93 11.29 3.34
C ALA A 336 20.66 11.74 2.61
N ASN A 337 20.74 12.82 1.83
CA ASN A 337 19.64 13.26 0.98
C ASN A 337 19.99 12.96 -0.48
N VAL A 338 19.18 12.12 -1.12
CA VAL A 338 19.38 11.70 -2.51
C VAL A 338 18.43 12.49 -3.41
N ASP A 339 19.02 13.33 -4.27
CA ASP A 339 18.28 14.16 -5.22
C ASP A 339 17.60 13.29 -6.29
N TRP A 340 16.41 13.72 -6.74
CA TRP A 340 15.64 13.05 -7.79
C TRP A 340 16.48 12.71 -9.04
N LYS A 341 17.43 13.57 -9.44
CA LYS A 341 18.28 13.35 -10.61
C LYS A 341 19.16 12.10 -10.49
N GLU A 342 19.49 11.66 -9.28
CA GLU A 342 20.31 10.46 -9.05
C GLU A 342 19.47 9.18 -9.13
N TRP A 343 18.26 9.16 -8.56
CA TRP A 343 17.48 7.92 -8.41
C TRP A 343 16.24 7.83 -9.31
N GLY A 344 15.59 8.95 -9.62
CA GLY A 344 14.38 9.04 -10.44
C GLY A 344 14.47 8.34 -11.81
N PRO A 345 15.58 8.50 -12.57
CA PRO A 345 15.76 7.82 -13.86
C PRO A 345 15.65 6.29 -13.80
N HIS A 346 15.83 5.68 -12.64
CA HIS A 346 15.76 4.23 -12.43
C HIS A 346 14.36 3.73 -12.03
N THR A 347 13.35 4.60 -12.09
CA THR A 347 11.97 4.32 -11.71
C THR A 347 11.03 4.37 -12.91
N PHE A 348 9.73 4.18 -12.66
CA PHE A 348 8.65 4.37 -13.63
C PHE A 348 7.54 5.23 -13.03
N MET A 349 7.07 6.25 -13.74
CA MET A 349 5.92 7.05 -13.32
C MET A 349 4.83 6.99 -14.37
N LEU A 350 3.58 7.01 -13.92
CA LEU A 350 2.41 6.99 -14.78
C LEU A 350 1.30 7.88 -14.21
N ARG A 351 0.82 8.80 -15.04
CA ARG A 351 -0.39 9.58 -14.76
C ARG A 351 -1.61 8.70 -15.01
N THR A 352 -2.52 8.67 -14.06
CA THR A 352 -3.81 7.99 -14.17
C THR A 352 -4.93 8.98 -13.93
N HIS A 353 -6.05 8.81 -14.62
CA HIS A 353 -7.24 9.60 -14.38
C HIS A 353 -8.04 9.04 -13.20
N GLY A 354 -8.75 9.89 -12.47
CA GLY A 354 -9.50 9.54 -11.26
C GLY A 354 -10.70 8.60 -11.43
N SER A 355 -10.82 7.91 -12.56
CA SER A 355 -11.76 6.80 -12.80
C SER A 355 -11.04 5.45 -12.96
N CYS A 356 -9.71 5.42 -12.82
CA CYS A 356 -8.92 4.21 -12.94
C CYS A 356 -8.88 3.43 -11.62
N GLN A 357 -9.22 2.15 -11.69
CA GLN A 357 -8.91 1.19 -10.63
C GLN A 357 -7.52 0.60 -10.91
N HIS A 358 -6.76 0.25 -9.88
CA HIS A 358 -5.42 -0.34 -10.07
C HIS A 358 -5.17 -1.53 -9.16
N ALA A 359 -4.27 -2.40 -9.59
CA ALA A 359 -3.77 -3.51 -8.78
C ALA A 359 -2.29 -3.78 -9.11
N ILE A 360 -1.53 -4.23 -8.13
CA ILE A 360 -0.12 -4.60 -8.31
C ILE A 360 0.13 -5.99 -7.75
N PHE A 361 0.75 -6.82 -8.58
CA PHE A 361 1.18 -8.16 -8.22
C PHE A 361 2.51 -8.47 -8.90
N GLY A 362 3.53 -8.77 -8.12
CA GLY A 362 4.86 -9.07 -8.63
C GLY A 362 5.40 -7.94 -9.51
N THR A 363 5.77 -8.27 -10.74
CA THR A 363 6.25 -7.26 -11.71
C THR A 363 5.14 -6.64 -12.53
N LYS A 364 3.86 -6.83 -12.19
CA LYS A 364 2.73 -6.36 -12.98
C LYS A 364 1.97 -5.27 -12.26
N LEU A 365 1.68 -4.19 -12.97
CA LEU A 365 0.67 -3.18 -12.62
C LEU A 365 -0.50 -3.35 -13.58
N VAL A 366 -1.72 -3.43 -13.08
CA VAL A 366 -2.94 -3.45 -13.89
C VAL A 366 -3.71 -2.19 -13.58
N LEU A 367 -4.16 -1.50 -14.63
CA LEU A 367 -5.04 -0.34 -14.54
C LEU A 367 -6.30 -0.64 -15.32
N TYR A 368 -7.44 -0.59 -14.66
CA TYR A 368 -8.72 -0.71 -15.30
C TYR A 368 -9.33 0.68 -15.47
N HIS A 369 -9.55 1.06 -16.73
CA HIS A 369 -10.11 2.36 -17.09
C HIS A 369 -11.60 2.21 -17.38
N GLU A 370 -12.43 2.56 -16.39
CA GLU A 370 -13.88 2.38 -16.39
C GLU A 370 -14.59 2.90 -17.66
N PRO A 371 -14.31 4.13 -18.17
CA PRO A 371 -14.99 4.64 -19.36
C PRO A 371 -14.75 3.81 -20.63
N THR A 372 -13.57 3.19 -20.74
CA THR A 372 -13.22 2.39 -21.92
C THR A 372 -13.35 0.89 -21.72
N LYS A 373 -13.64 0.47 -20.48
CA LYS A 373 -13.70 -0.95 -20.05
C LYS A 373 -12.43 -1.75 -20.42
N ASN A 374 -11.29 -1.06 -20.59
CA ASN A 374 -10.01 -1.69 -20.90
C ASN A 374 -9.20 -1.87 -19.61
N ALA A 375 -8.54 -3.03 -19.49
CA ALA A 375 -7.49 -3.25 -18.52
C ALA A 375 -6.12 -3.11 -19.19
N HIS A 376 -5.33 -2.12 -18.78
CA HIS A 376 -3.95 -1.92 -19.19
C HIS A 376 -3.02 -2.61 -18.21
N ILE A 377 -2.28 -3.61 -18.69
CA ILE A 377 -1.30 -4.36 -17.91
C ILE A 377 0.10 -3.88 -18.28
N TYR A 378 0.87 -3.46 -17.29
CA TYR A 378 2.27 -3.09 -17.42
C TYR A 378 3.13 -4.15 -16.73
N ASP A 379 3.92 -4.89 -17.49
CA ASP A 379 4.80 -5.94 -16.99
C ASP A 379 6.27 -5.47 -17.00
N PHE A 380 6.84 -5.31 -15.81
CA PHE A 380 8.19 -4.82 -15.54
C PHE A 380 9.21 -5.95 -15.40
N ASN A 381 8.90 -7.17 -15.83
CA ASN A 381 9.85 -8.29 -15.79
C ASN A 381 11.04 -8.03 -16.73
N GLN A 382 12.12 -7.47 -16.19
CA GLN A 382 13.31 -7.07 -16.94
C GLN A 382 14.00 -8.25 -17.65
N ARG A 383 13.87 -9.49 -17.14
CA ARG A 383 14.40 -10.68 -17.83
C ARG A 383 13.60 -10.98 -19.10
N ARG A 384 12.26 -10.92 -19.00
CA ARG A 384 11.36 -11.09 -20.15
C ARG A 384 11.60 -10.01 -21.20
N ILE A 385 11.74 -8.75 -20.78
CA ILE A 385 12.04 -7.61 -21.65
C ILE A 385 13.37 -7.83 -22.38
N LYS A 386 14.46 -8.12 -21.66
CA LYS A 386 15.78 -8.41 -22.26
C LYS A 386 15.72 -9.57 -23.25
N TYR A 387 15.00 -10.63 -22.90
CA TYR A 387 14.83 -11.78 -23.78
C TYR A 387 14.10 -11.42 -25.08
N LEU A 388 13.00 -10.66 -25.01
CA LEU A 388 12.28 -10.20 -26.21
C LEU A 388 13.16 -9.29 -27.09
N LEU A 389 13.86 -8.33 -26.47
CA LEU A 389 14.80 -7.45 -27.17
C LEU A 389 15.96 -8.21 -27.83
N SER A 390 16.36 -9.37 -27.28
CA SER A 390 17.43 -10.19 -27.86
C SER A 390 16.99 -11.07 -29.03
N ARG A 391 15.68 -11.35 -29.18
CA ARG A 391 15.15 -12.31 -30.17
C ARG A 391 14.49 -11.69 -31.39
N GLN A 392 14.14 -10.41 -31.38
CA GLN A 392 13.36 -9.79 -32.45
C GLN A 392 13.93 -8.43 -32.89
N THR A 393 13.83 -8.15 -34.19
CA THR A 393 13.70 -6.79 -34.72
C THR A 393 12.45 -6.16 -34.10
N LEU A 394 12.53 -4.93 -33.60
CA LEU A 394 11.43 -4.22 -32.91
C LEU A 394 10.08 -4.26 -33.65
N GLU A 395 10.09 -4.45 -34.96
CA GLU A 395 8.93 -4.58 -35.83
C GLU A 395 8.10 -5.85 -35.55
N ASP A 396 8.74 -6.98 -35.23
CA ASP A 396 8.03 -8.25 -34.94
C ASP A 396 7.36 -8.24 -33.55
N ILE A 397 7.95 -7.51 -32.59
CA ILE A 397 7.40 -7.33 -31.24
C ILE A 397 6.07 -6.58 -31.30
N ASN A 398 5.96 -5.59 -32.20
CA ASN A 398 4.79 -4.74 -32.35
C ASN A 398 3.61 -5.45 -33.06
N ALA A 399 3.86 -6.54 -33.79
CA ALA A 399 2.87 -7.16 -34.68
C ALA A 399 1.99 -8.25 -34.02
N GLN A 400 2.48 -8.95 -32.98
CA GLN A 400 1.76 -10.13 -32.41
C GLN A 400 1.01 -9.85 -31.11
N VAL A 401 1.29 -8.72 -30.47
CA VAL A 401 0.60 -8.19 -29.28
C VAL A 401 0.70 -6.68 -29.44
N THR A 402 -0.27 -5.87 -28.99
CA THR A 402 -0.12 -4.40 -28.93
C THR A 402 0.89 -4.01 -27.82
N THR A 403 2.07 -4.63 -27.83
CA THR A 403 3.16 -4.49 -26.86
C THR A 403 3.96 -3.26 -27.20
N GLN A 404 3.73 -2.19 -26.47
CA GLN A 404 4.62 -1.03 -26.49
C GLN A 404 5.65 -1.21 -25.38
N ILE A 405 6.94 -1.17 -25.75
CA ILE A 405 8.03 -0.98 -24.79
C ILE A 405 8.14 0.53 -24.57
N GLY A 406 7.65 0.99 -23.43
CA GLY A 406 7.58 2.41 -23.08
C GLY A 406 8.56 2.82 -21.98
N SER A 407 9.05 4.05 -22.08
CA SER A 407 9.59 4.84 -20.97
C SER A 407 8.75 6.10 -20.82
N THR A 408 8.52 6.56 -19.59
CA THR A 408 7.82 7.82 -19.33
C THR A 408 8.58 8.99 -19.97
N ARG A 409 7.90 9.84 -20.74
CA ARG A 409 8.51 10.98 -21.44
C ARG A 409 8.18 12.29 -20.73
N ARG A 410 9.01 13.32 -20.99
CA ARG A 410 8.88 14.69 -20.50
C ARG A 410 7.48 15.29 -20.67
N GLU A 411 6.76 14.87 -21.71
CA GLU A 411 5.44 15.39 -22.10
C GLU A 411 4.28 14.82 -21.28
N ASP A 412 4.53 13.83 -20.41
CA ASP A 412 3.46 13.14 -19.67
C ASP A 412 3.00 13.93 -18.41
N PHE A 413 3.81 14.88 -17.92
CA PHE A 413 3.55 15.64 -16.68
C PHE A 413 3.90 17.15 -16.74
N PRO A 414 3.66 17.87 -17.86
CA PRO A 414 4.13 19.24 -18.04
C PRO A 414 3.46 20.25 -17.10
N ASP A 415 2.34 19.89 -16.48
CA ASP A 415 1.51 20.72 -15.59
C ASP A 415 1.74 20.41 -14.10
N ILE A 416 2.46 19.35 -13.76
CA ILE A 416 2.59 18.85 -12.38
C ILE A 416 3.95 19.23 -11.77
N PHE A 417 5.04 19.02 -12.50
CA PHE A 417 6.40 19.20 -11.98
C PHE A 417 7.09 20.42 -12.59
N ASP A 418 7.92 21.10 -11.80
CA ASP A 418 8.71 22.24 -12.28
C ASP A 418 9.77 21.80 -13.30
N ASP A 419 10.40 20.66 -13.02
CA ASP A 419 11.46 20.08 -13.83
C ASP A 419 10.97 18.93 -14.72
N PRO A 420 11.60 18.70 -15.88
CA PRO A 420 11.36 17.52 -16.69
C PRO A 420 11.58 16.21 -15.91
N ILE A 421 10.56 15.36 -15.87
CA ILE A 421 10.65 14.03 -15.27
C ILE A 421 11.23 13.04 -16.28
N VAL A 422 12.27 12.33 -15.85
CA VAL A 422 12.90 11.27 -16.62
C VAL A 422 12.81 9.97 -15.82
N CYS A 423 12.07 8.99 -16.34
CA CYS A 423 11.95 7.64 -15.79
C CYS A 423 12.25 6.63 -16.91
N ARG A 424 13.22 5.74 -16.71
CA ARG A 424 13.74 4.85 -17.77
C ARG A 424 13.47 3.37 -17.53
N LEU A 425 12.70 3.02 -16.50
CA LEU A 425 12.36 1.63 -16.27
C LEU A 425 11.39 1.14 -17.36
N ALA A 426 11.89 0.24 -18.20
CA ALA A 426 11.14 -0.34 -19.31
C ALA A 426 10.03 -1.28 -18.82
N CYS A 427 8.91 -1.31 -19.53
CA CYS A 427 7.80 -2.24 -19.31
C CYS A 427 7.22 -2.77 -20.62
N ILE A 428 6.55 -3.91 -20.54
CA ILE A 428 5.68 -4.46 -21.60
C ILE A 428 4.25 -4.03 -21.28
N ARG A 429 3.63 -3.25 -22.16
CA ARG A 429 2.22 -2.88 -22.02
C ARG A 429 1.33 -3.84 -22.80
N THR A 430 0.28 -4.38 -22.18
CA THR A 430 -0.77 -5.17 -22.83
C THR A 430 -2.13 -4.56 -22.52
N VAL A 431 -3.05 -4.56 -23.48
CA VAL A 431 -4.42 -4.08 -23.28
C VAL A 431 -5.36 -5.27 -23.38
N LEU A 432 -6.12 -5.53 -22.33
CA LEU A 432 -7.17 -6.55 -22.29
C LEU A 432 -8.54 -5.88 -22.30
N ARG A 433 -9.49 -6.52 -22.99
CA ARG A 433 -10.92 -6.21 -22.95
C ARG A 433 -11.65 -7.39 -22.34
N PRO A 434 -11.95 -7.37 -21.04
CA PRO A 434 -12.67 -8.46 -20.40
C PRO A 434 -14.07 -8.58 -21.03
N PRO A 435 -14.42 -9.72 -21.67
CA PRO A 435 -15.64 -9.84 -22.47
C PRO A 435 -16.94 -9.71 -21.65
N TRP A 436 -16.89 -9.90 -20.33
CA TRP A 436 -18.07 -9.82 -19.44
C TRP A 436 -18.28 -8.44 -18.79
N LEU A 437 -17.40 -7.46 -19.03
CA LEU A 437 -17.57 -6.13 -18.45
C LEU A 437 -18.52 -5.24 -19.27
N GLU A 438 -18.93 -5.68 -20.47
CA GLU A 438 -19.87 -4.97 -21.35
C GLU A 438 -21.22 -4.72 -20.67
N ASP A 439 -21.72 -5.69 -19.88
CA ASP A 439 -23.02 -5.61 -19.21
C ASP A 439 -22.94 -5.02 -17.79
N THR A 440 -21.73 -4.80 -17.27
CA THR A 440 -21.56 -4.33 -15.88
C THR A 440 -21.50 -2.81 -15.79
N SER A 441 -22.24 -2.26 -14.83
CA SER A 441 -22.36 -0.82 -14.63
C SER A 441 -21.06 -0.12 -14.31
N THR A 442 -20.29 -0.72 -13.39
CA THR A 442 -19.07 -0.18 -12.78
C THR A 442 -18.30 -1.33 -12.15
N ALA A 443 -16.98 -1.38 -12.35
CA ALA A 443 -16.12 -2.17 -11.49
C ALA A 443 -15.99 -1.41 -10.17
N LEU A 444 -16.46 -2.03 -9.09
CA LEU A 444 -16.29 -1.55 -7.73
C LEU A 444 -14.82 -1.63 -7.34
N ALA A 445 -14.17 -2.79 -7.57
CA ALA A 445 -12.77 -3.02 -7.22
C ALA A 445 -12.04 -3.82 -8.31
N LEU A 446 -10.73 -3.61 -8.41
CA LEU A 446 -9.81 -4.41 -9.20
C LEU A 446 -8.73 -4.96 -8.28
N ASP A 447 -8.40 -6.23 -8.44
CA ASP A 447 -7.22 -6.82 -7.85
C ASP A 447 -6.58 -7.88 -8.73
N MET A 448 -5.45 -8.43 -8.29
CA MET A 448 -4.66 -9.38 -9.05
C MET A 448 -3.87 -10.34 -8.15
N SER A 449 -3.81 -11.59 -8.58
CA SER A 449 -2.80 -12.57 -8.15
C SER A 449 -1.94 -12.97 -9.35
N GLU A 450 -1.03 -13.94 -9.18
CA GLU A 450 -0.07 -14.34 -10.22
C GLU A 450 -0.70 -14.68 -11.57
N ASP A 451 -1.83 -15.39 -11.54
CA ASP A 451 -2.57 -15.88 -12.69
C ASP A 451 -3.93 -15.19 -12.87
N THR A 452 -4.45 -14.55 -11.82
CA THR A 452 -5.86 -14.18 -11.77
C THR A 452 -6.04 -12.67 -11.67
N LEU A 453 -6.81 -12.05 -12.57
CA LEU A 453 -7.37 -10.70 -12.36
C LEU A 453 -8.74 -10.81 -11.71
N ILE A 454 -8.88 -10.23 -10.53
CA ILE A 454 -10.12 -10.26 -9.76
C ILE A 454 -10.84 -8.93 -9.98
N PHE A 455 -12.05 -9.00 -10.53
CA PHE A 455 -12.94 -7.85 -10.58
C PHE A 455 -14.00 -8.00 -9.50
N LEU A 456 -14.42 -6.88 -8.95
CA LEU A 456 -15.59 -6.77 -8.11
C LEU A 456 -16.52 -5.77 -8.81
N SER A 457 -17.73 -6.16 -9.17
CA SER A 457 -18.68 -5.27 -9.86
C SER A 457 -20.06 -5.34 -9.21
N ARG A 458 -20.94 -4.38 -9.49
CA ARG A 458 -22.35 -4.41 -9.06
C ARG A 458 -23.25 -4.79 -10.22
N ASP A 459 -24.03 -5.85 -10.04
CA ASP A 459 -25.09 -6.27 -10.95
C ASP A 459 -26.23 -5.23 -10.97
N LYS A 460 -26.64 -4.79 -12.17
CA LYS A 460 -27.65 -3.76 -12.41
C LYS A 460 -29.08 -4.32 -12.39
N GLU A 461 -29.26 -5.58 -12.77
CA GLU A 461 -30.59 -6.13 -13.09
C GLU A 461 -31.32 -6.71 -11.88
N ARG A 462 -30.61 -7.01 -10.80
CA ARG A 462 -31.18 -7.62 -9.59
C ARG A 462 -31.06 -6.65 -8.41
N GLN A 463 -32.11 -6.56 -7.58
CA GLN A 463 -32.21 -5.65 -6.43
C GLN A 463 -31.26 -5.98 -5.25
N GLY A 464 -30.07 -6.53 -5.52
CA GLY A 464 -29.07 -6.86 -4.50
C GLY A 464 -27.64 -6.76 -5.04
N PRO A 465 -26.66 -6.41 -4.19
CA PRO A 465 -25.26 -6.37 -4.60
C PRO A 465 -24.78 -7.80 -4.90
N ARG A 466 -24.66 -8.14 -6.18
CA ARG A 466 -23.90 -9.31 -6.63
C ARG A 466 -22.50 -8.89 -6.97
N TYR A 467 -21.56 -9.75 -6.63
CA TYR A 467 -20.13 -9.55 -6.80
C TYR A 467 -19.59 -10.66 -7.72
N VAL A 468 -19.04 -10.28 -8.88
CA VAL A 468 -18.55 -11.23 -9.89
C VAL A 468 -17.04 -11.32 -9.83
N ILE A 469 -16.51 -12.34 -9.17
CA ILE A 469 -15.09 -12.71 -9.27
C ILE A 469 -14.88 -13.40 -10.61
N ALA A 470 -14.16 -12.75 -11.51
CA ALA A 470 -13.62 -13.38 -12.70
C ALA A 470 -12.19 -13.84 -12.46
N THR A 471 -11.77 -14.89 -13.15
CA THR A 471 -10.41 -15.43 -13.13
C THR A 471 -9.98 -15.69 -14.56
N PHE A 472 -8.73 -15.37 -14.93
CA PHE A 472 -8.23 -15.48 -16.30
C PHE A 472 -7.21 -16.61 -16.43
#